data_AF-A0A845SAW9-F1
#
_entry.id   AF-A0A845SAW9-F1
#
_cell.length_a   1.000
_cell.length_b   1.000
_cell.length_c   1.000
_cell.angle_alpha   90.00
_cell.angle_beta   90.00
_cell.angle_gamma   90.00
#
_symmetry.space_group_name_H-M   'P 1'
#
loop_
_entity.id
_entity.type
_entity.pdbx_description
1 polymer ?
#
loop_
_entity_poly.entity_id
_entity_poly.type
_entity_poly.pdbx_seq_one_letter_code
_entity_poly.pdbx_strand_id
1 'polypeptide(L)'
;MNKFFKNSLLEIKDICIPLYKILIPFIFIIKILEEIGIVKIISNLFEPIVQLLGLPAELGIVWVTAIIINVYAAIILFVNIVPSLDLTVAQVTVLTVIILIAHNILVESAISRAAGVSFFYASILRIGIAFLAGFVLYKIYFYFGFLQEKFSLVLEQRAIATDYYSWMLGQVENLIYVFCIICILVFSLNFLKKIGVENLIKRLLKNPLRLMGISSSAINIVIVGLTIGLQFGGGLLIKEAKSGSINKQSILLS
;
A
#
# COMPACT_ATOMS: atom_id res chain seq x y z
N MET A 1 -3.55 30.82 -17.04
CA MET A 1 -2.56 29.76 -16.78
C MET A 1 -1.99 29.80 -15.36
N ASN A 2 -1.61 30.98 -14.83
CA ASN A 2 -1.00 31.12 -13.49
C ASN A 2 -1.81 30.53 -12.32
N LYS A 3 -3.16 30.60 -12.34
CA LYS A 3 -3.98 30.07 -11.24
C LYS A 3 -3.96 28.53 -11.16
N PHE A 4 -3.87 27.84 -12.29
CA PHE A 4 -3.80 26.38 -12.34
C PHE A 4 -2.49 25.87 -11.73
N PHE A 5 -1.35 26.39 -12.20
CA PHE A 5 -0.03 26.02 -11.68
C PHE A 5 0.15 26.39 -10.22
N LYS A 6 -0.32 27.58 -9.81
CA LYS A 6 -0.26 28.00 -8.40
C LYS A 6 -1.08 27.08 -7.49
N ASN A 7 -2.28 26.67 -7.92
CA ASN A 7 -3.11 25.75 -7.16
C ASN A 7 -2.46 24.36 -7.07
N SER A 8 -1.96 23.80 -8.19
CA SER A 8 -1.27 22.51 -8.17
C SER A 8 -0.04 22.51 -7.26
N LEU A 9 0.75 23.59 -7.25
CA LEU A 9 1.92 23.70 -6.36
C LEU A 9 1.54 23.78 -4.88
N LEU A 10 0.45 24.49 -4.54
CA LEU A 10 -0.06 24.52 -3.17
C LEU A 10 -0.55 23.14 -2.73
N GLU A 11 -1.28 22.43 -3.59
CA GLU A 11 -1.73 21.06 -3.33
C GLU A 11 -0.53 20.10 -3.14
N ILE A 12 0.49 20.18 -3.99
CA ILE A 12 1.72 19.38 -3.85
C ILE A 12 2.37 19.65 -2.49
N LYS A 13 2.48 20.92 -2.07
CA LYS A 13 3.05 21.28 -0.76
C LYS A 13 2.23 20.71 0.40
N ASP A 14 0.92 20.87 0.34
CA ASP A 14 -0.02 20.40 1.37
C ASP A 14 -0.04 18.87 1.48
N ILE A 15 0.34 18.17 0.41
CA ILE A 15 0.50 16.72 0.38
C ILE A 15 1.89 16.28 0.88
N CYS A 16 2.96 16.82 0.30
CA CYS A 16 4.32 16.35 0.55
C CYS A 16 4.77 16.59 1.99
N ILE A 17 4.38 17.72 2.60
CA ILE A 17 4.82 18.06 3.95
C ILE A 17 4.29 17.08 5.01
N PRO A 18 2.96 16.82 5.13
CA PRO A 18 2.47 15.81 6.06
C PRO A 18 3.01 14.42 5.75
N LEU A 19 3.11 14.05 4.47
CA LEU A 19 3.62 12.75 4.05
C LEU A 19 5.06 12.55 4.53
N TYR A 20 5.96 13.51 4.33
CA TYR A 20 7.37 13.38 4.71
C TYR A 20 7.57 13.43 6.23
N LYS A 21 6.73 14.16 6.95
CA LYS A 21 6.72 14.12 8.43
C LYS A 21 6.40 12.74 8.98
N ILE A 22 5.65 11.92 8.24
CA ILE A 22 5.35 10.53 8.61
C ILE A 22 6.43 9.61 8.05
N LEU A 23 6.74 9.72 6.76
CA LEU A 23 7.61 8.78 6.05
C LEU A 23 9.04 8.78 6.57
N ILE A 24 9.64 9.96 6.81
CA ILE A 24 11.05 10.07 7.21
C ILE A 24 11.32 9.36 8.56
N PRO A 25 10.56 9.61 9.65
CA PRO A 25 10.74 8.86 10.89
C PRO A 25 10.56 7.35 10.71
N PHE A 26 9.56 6.94 9.92
CA PHE A 26 9.29 5.52 9.68
C PHE A 26 10.44 4.82 8.95
N ILE A 27 11.11 5.47 7.98
CA ILE A 27 12.29 4.90 7.31
C ILE A 27 13.37 4.52 8.32
N PHE A 28 13.65 5.37 9.31
CA PHE A 28 14.63 5.08 10.35
C PHE A 28 14.16 4.00 11.33
N ILE A 29 12.89 4.06 11.77
CA ILE A 29 12.32 3.03 12.65
C ILE A 29 12.43 1.67 11.96
N ILE A 30 12.04 1.58 10.70
CA ILE A 30 12.09 0.36 9.92
C ILE A 30 13.53 -0.15 9.77
N LYS A 31 14.50 0.73 9.49
CA LYS A 31 15.91 0.34 9.40
C LYS A 31 16.41 -0.23 10.72
N ILE A 32 16.04 0.38 11.85
CA ILE A 32 16.40 -0.14 13.18
C ILE A 32 15.76 -1.53 13.39
N LEU A 33 14.48 -1.70 13.05
CA LEU A 33 13.77 -2.98 13.19
C LEU A 33 14.39 -4.10 12.32
N GLU A 34 14.90 -3.74 11.14
CA GLU A 34 15.63 -4.63 10.25
C GLU A 34 16.96 -5.08 10.88
N GLU A 35 17.80 -4.13 11.33
CA GLU A 35 19.12 -4.42 11.92
C GLU A 35 19.05 -5.27 13.19
N ILE A 36 18.03 -5.07 14.03
CA ILE A 36 17.85 -5.87 15.25
C ILE A 36 17.20 -7.25 14.98
N GLY A 37 16.89 -7.57 13.72
CA GLY A 37 16.37 -8.88 13.33
C GLY A 37 14.90 -9.11 13.68
N ILE A 38 14.13 -8.06 14.02
CA ILE A 38 12.70 -8.20 14.36
C ILE A 38 11.90 -8.75 13.18
N VAL A 39 12.26 -8.38 11.94
CA VAL A 39 11.61 -8.90 10.73
C VAL A 39 11.69 -10.43 10.68
N LYS A 40 12.84 -11.01 11.07
CA LYS A 40 13.03 -12.46 11.12
C LYS A 40 12.20 -13.11 12.24
N ILE A 41 12.16 -12.50 13.43
CA ILE A 41 11.35 -13.00 14.54
C ILE A 41 9.86 -13.02 14.18
N ILE A 42 9.36 -11.93 13.58
CA ILE A 42 7.96 -11.83 13.14
C ILE A 42 7.70 -12.80 11.98
N SER A 43 8.66 -12.98 11.06
CA SER A 43 8.55 -13.98 10.00
C SER A 43 8.28 -15.37 10.55
N ASN A 44 9.03 -15.81 11.57
CA ASN A 44 8.84 -17.12 12.19
C ASN A 44 7.43 -17.30 12.79
N LEU A 45 6.85 -16.21 13.32
CA LEU A 45 5.47 -16.23 13.80
C LEU A 45 4.44 -16.32 12.65
N PHE A 46 4.77 -15.78 11.49
CA PHE A 46 3.93 -15.79 10.30
C PHE A 46 4.08 -17.09 9.47
N GLU A 47 5.13 -17.89 9.66
CA GLU A 47 5.34 -19.19 8.99
C GLU A 47 4.09 -20.08 8.95
N PRO A 48 3.40 -20.39 10.06
CA PRO A 48 2.19 -21.22 10.01
C PRO A 48 1.09 -20.56 9.17
N ILE A 49 1.02 -19.22 9.15
CA ILE A 49 0.01 -18.47 8.39
C ILE A 49 0.29 -18.58 6.89
N VAL A 50 1.53 -18.37 6.44
CA VAL A 50 1.86 -18.51 5.01
C VAL A 50 1.75 -19.96 4.51
N GLN A 51 2.07 -20.95 5.35
CA GLN A 51 1.87 -22.36 5.00
C GLN A 51 0.40 -22.71 4.78
N LEU A 52 -0.53 -22.13 5.56
CA LEU A 52 -1.98 -22.29 5.33
C LEU A 52 -2.44 -21.75 3.97
N LEU A 53 -1.67 -20.83 3.37
CA LEU A 53 -1.89 -20.28 2.04
C LEU A 53 -1.22 -21.09 0.92
N GLY A 54 -0.64 -22.26 1.25
CA GLY A 54 0.09 -23.09 0.29
C GLY A 54 1.45 -22.53 -0.12
N LEU A 55 1.98 -21.56 0.64
CA LEU A 55 3.27 -20.93 0.40
C LEU A 55 4.38 -21.59 1.22
N PRO A 56 5.61 -21.70 0.70
CA PRO A 56 6.78 -22.07 1.50
C PRO A 56 7.00 -21.10 2.66
N ALA A 57 7.56 -21.62 3.76
CA ALA A 57 7.79 -20.85 5.00
C ALA A 57 8.72 -19.65 4.76
N GLU A 58 9.68 -19.80 3.84
CA GLU A 58 10.64 -18.79 3.42
C GLU A 58 9.98 -17.55 2.79
N LEU A 59 8.74 -17.67 2.28
CA LEU A 59 7.99 -16.52 1.78
C LEU A 59 7.33 -15.70 2.90
N GLY A 60 7.31 -16.21 4.13
CA GLY A 60 6.87 -15.47 5.31
C GLY A 60 7.66 -14.18 5.50
N ILE A 61 8.99 -14.24 5.32
CA ILE A 61 9.84 -13.07 5.49
C ILE A 61 9.58 -12.02 4.39
N VAL A 62 9.23 -12.46 3.19
CA VAL A 62 8.84 -11.57 2.08
C VAL A 62 7.57 -10.81 2.42
N TRP A 63 6.54 -11.49 2.90
CA TRP A 63 5.27 -10.85 3.24
C TRP A 63 5.41 -9.92 4.46
N VAL A 64 6.11 -10.34 5.51
CA VAL A 64 6.39 -9.50 6.68
C VAL A 64 7.20 -8.26 6.31
N THR A 65 8.18 -8.41 5.42
CA THR A 65 8.94 -7.27 4.87
C THR A 65 8.02 -6.31 4.13
N ALA A 66 7.05 -6.80 3.35
CA ALA A 66 6.09 -5.94 2.67
C ALA A 66 5.18 -5.18 3.65
N ILE A 67 4.77 -5.83 4.74
CA ILE A 67 3.89 -5.27 5.78
C ILE A 67 4.61 -4.15 6.56
N ILE A 68 5.84 -4.42 6.99
CA ILE A 68 6.61 -3.55 7.90
C ILE A 68 7.39 -2.49 7.13
N ILE A 69 8.05 -2.88 6.04
CA ILE A 69 8.99 -2.03 5.29
C ILE A 69 8.29 -1.38 4.11
N ASN A 70 8.14 -2.11 3.01
CA ASN A 70 7.39 -1.74 1.80
C ASN A 70 7.52 -2.86 0.76
N VAL A 71 6.76 -2.72 -0.33
CA VAL A 71 6.74 -3.68 -1.44
C VAL A 71 8.09 -3.77 -2.16
N TYR A 72 8.87 -2.69 -2.27
CA TYR A 72 10.16 -2.72 -2.97
C TYR A 72 11.19 -3.59 -2.23
N ALA A 73 11.29 -3.45 -0.92
CA ALA A 73 12.14 -4.29 -0.08
C ALA A 73 11.70 -5.77 -0.16
N ALA A 74 10.39 -6.03 -0.16
CA ALA A 74 9.86 -7.37 -0.32
C ALA A 74 10.20 -7.98 -1.69
N ILE A 75 10.11 -7.21 -2.79
CA ILE A 75 10.49 -7.66 -4.13
C ILE A 75 11.98 -8.03 -4.17
N ILE A 76 12.85 -7.19 -3.59
CA ILE A 76 14.29 -7.48 -3.53
C ILE A 76 14.54 -8.80 -2.80
N LEU A 77 13.92 -8.98 -1.63
CA LEU A 77 14.05 -10.21 -0.87
C LEU A 77 13.51 -11.42 -1.63
N PHE A 78 12.37 -11.26 -2.32
CA PHE A 78 11.78 -12.28 -3.17
C PHE A 78 12.72 -12.71 -4.30
N VAL A 79 13.33 -11.76 -5.01
CA VAL A 79 14.29 -12.06 -6.10
C VAL A 79 15.55 -12.78 -5.59
N ASN A 80 15.92 -12.58 -4.34
CA ASN A 80 17.05 -13.29 -3.72
C ASN A 80 16.70 -14.70 -3.25
N ILE A 81 15.45 -14.95 -2.82
CA ILE A 81 15.01 -16.24 -2.29
C ILE A 81 14.44 -17.16 -3.39
N VAL A 82 13.77 -16.60 -4.40
CA VAL A 82 13.16 -17.38 -5.49
C VAL A 82 14.09 -18.39 -6.14
N PRO A 83 15.37 -18.07 -6.46
CA PRO A 83 16.25 -19.03 -7.12
C PRO A 83 16.49 -20.31 -6.31
N SER A 84 16.31 -20.26 -4.99
CA SER A 84 16.41 -21.42 -4.09
C SER A 84 15.09 -22.17 -3.88
N LEU A 85 13.98 -21.70 -4.46
CA LEU A 85 12.65 -22.28 -4.29
C LEU A 85 12.05 -22.72 -5.63
N ASP A 86 11.46 -23.91 -5.65
CA ASP A 86 10.63 -24.36 -6.77
C ASP A 86 9.20 -23.85 -6.60
N LEU A 87 8.96 -22.60 -6.99
CA LEU A 87 7.63 -21.97 -6.92
C LEU A 87 6.80 -22.20 -8.18
N THR A 88 5.49 -22.33 -7.99
CA THR A 88 4.49 -22.26 -9.08
C THR A 88 4.02 -20.82 -9.30
N VAL A 89 3.48 -20.53 -10.49
CA VAL A 89 2.84 -19.24 -10.77
C VAL A 89 1.66 -18.98 -9.81
N ALA A 90 0.92 -20.04 -9.42
CA ALA A 90 -0.15 -19.97 -8.43
C ALA A 90 0.35 -19.43 -7.08
N GLN A 91 1.46 -19.96 -6.56
CA GLN A 91 2.05 -19.52 -5.29
C GLN A 91 2.54 -18.07 -5.36
N VAL A 92 3.24 -17.68 -6.44
CA VAL A 92 3.66 -16.29 -6.63
C VAL A 92 2.47 -15.35 -6.73
N THR A 93 1.38 -15.78 -7.36
CA THR A 93 0.14 -15.00 -7.46
C THR A 93 -0.52 -14.82 -6.10
N VAL A 94 -0.63 -15.89 -5.29
CA VAL A 94 -1.15 -15.82 -3.92
C VAL A 94 -0.32 -14.85 -3.07
N LEU A 95 1.01 -14.98 -3.10
CA LEU A 95 1.92 -14.07 -2.40
C LEU A 95 1.72 -12.61 -2.84
N THR A 96 1.60 -12.37 -4.15
CA THR A 96 1.44 -11.01 -4.68
C THR A 96 0.10 -10.41 -4.26
N VAL A 97 -0.98 -11.19 -4.22
CA VAL A 97 -2.31 -10.72 -3.77
C VAL A 97 -2.30 -10.38 -2.28
N ILE A 98 -1.70 -11.21 -1.43
CA ILE A 98 -1.63 -10.88 0.01
C ILE A 98 -0.75 -9.65 0.27
N ILE A 99 0.31 -9.44 -0.50
CA ILE A 99 1.12 -8.21 -0.46
C ILE A 99 0.31 -7.01 -0.96
N LEU A 100 -0.41 -7.16 -2.08
CA LEU A 100 -1.25 -6.09 -2.65
C LEU A 100 -2.23 -5.56 -1.60
N ILE A 101 -2.88 -6.44 -0.85
CA ILE A 101 -3.85 -6.07 0.19
C ILE A 101 -3.16 -5.56 1.45
N ALA A 102 -2.08 -6.22 1.88
CA ALA A 102 -1.38 -5.98 3.14
C ALA A 102 0.09 -5.59 2.90
N HIS A 103 0.31 -4.39 2.37
CA HIS A 103 1.63 -3.77 2.31
C HIS A 103 1.64 -2.46 3.10
N ASN A 104 2.80 -2.06 3.60
CA ASN A 104 3.04 -0.76 4.24
C ASN A 104 2.02 -0.41 5.35
N ILE A 105 1.56 -1.43 6.09
CA ILE A 105 0.46 -1.33 7.05
C ILE A 105 0.77 -0.29 8.14
N LEU A 106 2.03 -0.16 8.55
CA LEU A 106 2.40 0.80 9.58
C LEU A 106 2.09 2.24 9.18
N VAL A 107 2.45 2.63 7.95
CA VAL A 107 2.21 3.97 7.43
C VAL A 107 0.73 4.20 7.17
N GLU A 108 0.05 3.24 6.53
CA GLU A 108 -1.36 3.36 6.19
C GLU A 108 -2.28 3.38 7.41
N SER A 109 -1.99 2.56 8.42
CA SER A 109 -2.73 2.57 9.69
C SER A 109 -2.45 3.84 10.49
N ALA A 110 -1.25 4.44 10.38
CA ALA A 110 -0.97 5.75 10.98
C ALA A 110 -1.77 6.88 10.30
N ILE A 111 -1.88 6.85 8.97
CA ILE A 111 -2.72 7.79 8.21
C ILE A 111 -4.20 7.60 8.59
N SER A 112 -4.67 6.36 8.65
CA SER A 112 -6.04 6.02 9.07
C SER A 112 -6.33 6.50 10.50
N ARG A 113 -5.35 6.40 11.40
CA ARG A 113 -5.44 6.95 12.76
C ARG A 113 -5.56 8.45 12.78
N ALA A 114 -4.81 9.16 11.95
CA ALA A 114 -4.96 10.60 11.82
C ALA A 114 -6.36 11.00 11.32
N ALA A 115 -7.03 10.13 10.54
CA ALA A 115 -8.40 10.32 10.05
C ALA A 115 -9.49 9.90 11.05
N GLY A 116 -9.12 9.35 12.21
CA GLY A 116 -10.06 8.97 13.27
C GLY A 116 -10.41 7.47 13.34
N VAL A 117 -9.75 6.62 12.56
CA VAL A 117 -9.90 5.15 12.64
C VAL A 117 -8.87 4.57 13.61
N SER A 118 -9.20 3.49 14.32
CA SER A 118 -8.20 2.82 15.18
C SER A 118 -7.06 2.23 14.33
N PHE A 119 -5.82 2.50 14.72
CA PHE A 119 -4.63 1.89 14.09
C PHE A 119 -4.72 0.37 14.09
N PHE A 120 -5.03 -0.22 15.24
CA PHE A 120 -5.11 -1.69 15.39
C PHE A 120 -6.25 -2.27 14.55
N TYR A 121 -7.39 -1.58 14.51
CA TYR A 121 -8.52 -2.03 13.72
C TYR A 121 -8.18 -2.05 12.22
N ALA A 122 -7.59 -0.96 11.70
CA ALA A 122 -7.18 -0.87 10.31
C ALA A 122 -6.15 -1.96 9.94
N SER A 123 -5.14 -2.18 10.80
CA SER A 123 -4.11 -3.20 10.59
C SER A 123 -4.69 -4.61 10.57
N ILE A 124 -5.50 -4.97 11.58
CA ILE A 124 -6.07 -6.33 11.70
C ILE A 124 -7.01 -6.61 10.54
N LEU A 125 -7.84 -5.65 10.16
CA LEU A 125 -8.78 -5.82 9.06
C LEU A 125 -8.05 -6.10 7.74
N ARG A 126 -6.96 -5.38 7.45
CA ARG A 126 -6.17 -5.61 6.22
C ARG A 126 -5.45 -6.95 6.22
N ILE A 127 -4.84 -7.33 7.35
CA ILE A 127 -4.18 -8.65 7.47
C ILE A 127 -5.21 -9.76 7.32
N GLY A 128 -6.38 -9.63 7.96
CA GLY A 128 -7.46 -10.62 7.89
C GLY A 128 -8.02 -10.78 6.48
N ILE A 129 -8.26 -9.66 5.76
CA ILE A 129 -8.73 -9.69 4.37
C ILE A 129 -7.65 -10.27 3.45
N ALA A 130 -6.39 -9.91 3.64
CA ALA A 130 -5.27 -10.46 2.88
C ALA A 130 -5.18 -11.98 3.05
N PHE A 131 -5.24 -12.45 4.29
CA PHE A 131 -5.26 -13.89 4.59
C PHE A 131 -6.45 -14.58 3.93
N LEU A 132 -7.67 -14.07 4.10
CA LEU A 132 -8.87 -14.66 3.53
C LEU A 132 -8.80 -14.73 2.00
N ALA A 133 -8.41 -13.64 1.36
CA ALA A 133 -8.27 -13.57 -0.09
C ALA A 133 -7.20 -14.55 -0.60
N GLY A 134 -6.04 -14.59 0.05
CA GLY A 134 -4.98 -15.54 -0.27
C GLY A 134 -5.42 -16.98 -0.09
N PHE A 135 -6.15 -17.28 0.98
CA PHE A 135 -6.62 -18.64 1.30
C PHE A 135 -7.66 -19.12 0.28
N VAL A 136 -8.65 -18.28 -0.03
CA VAL A 136 -9.65 -18.59 -1.07
C VAL A 136 -8.97 -18.82 -2.41
N LEU A 137 -8.03 -17.95 -2.78
CA LEU A 137 -7.32 -18.05 -4.05
C LEU A 137 -6.47 -19.33 -4.12
N TYR A 138 -5.75 -19.65 -3.05
CA TYR A 138 -5.02 -20.91 -2.92
C TYR A 138 -5.93 -22.12 -3.11
N LYS A 139 -7.10 -22.14 -2.45
CA LYS A 139 -8.06 -23.25 -2.60
C LYS A 139 -8.60 -23.37 -4.02
N ILE A 140 -8.86 -22.26 -4.70
CA ILE A 140 -9.28 -22.26 -6.10
C ILE A 140 -8.18 -22.86 -6.98
N TYR A 141 -6.94 -22.39 -6.88
CA TYR A 141 -5.83 -22.91 -7.68
C TYR A 141 -5.51 -24.37 -7.41
N PHE A 142 -5.60 -24.79 -6.15
CA PHE A 142 -5.41 -26.18 -5.76
C PHE A 142 -6.51 -27.09 -6.33
N TYR A 143 -7.78 -26.69 -6.21
CA TYR A 143 -8.91 -27.54 -6.63
C TYR A 143 -9.05 -27.65 -8.16
N PHE A 144 -8.84 -26.54 -8.88
CA PHE A 144 -8.99 -26.50 -10.33
C PHE A 144 -7.67 -26.76 -11.10
N GLY A 145 -6.54 -26.84 -10.40
CA GLY A 145 -5.24 -27.08 -11.03
C GLY A 145 -4.72 -25.92 -11.89
N PHE A 146 -5.18 -24.68 -11.64
CA PHE A 146 -4.74 -23.51 -12.39
C PHE A 146 -3.35 -23.03 -11.96
N LEU A 147 -2.58 -22.50 -12.92
CA LEU A 147 -1.29 -21.82 -12.71
C LEU A 147 -0.25 -22.67 -11.96
N GLN A 148 -0.30 -24.00 -12.11
CA GLN A 148 0.63 -24.94 -11.48
C GLN A 148 1.98 -25.06 -12.22
N GLU A 149 2.15 -24.32 -13.32
CA GLU A 149 3.42 -24.26 -14.03
C GLU A 149 4.51 -23.60 -13.18
N LYS A 150 5.76 -23.99 -13.43
CA LYS A 150 6.92 -23.46 -12.70
C LYS A 150 7.08 -21.98 -13.01
N PHE A 151 7.19 -21.17 -11.95
CA PHE A 151 7.51 -19.76 -12.07
C PHE A 151 8.97 -19.57 -12.50
N SER A 152 9.20 -18.74 -13.51
CA SER A 152 10.53 -18.35 -13.97
C SER A 152 10.74 -16.85 -13.79
N LEU A 153 11.82 -16.47 -13.11
CA LEU A 153 12.15 -15.07 -12.87
C LEU A 153 12.97 -14.53 -14.07
N VAL A 154 12.46 -13.51 -14.75
CA VAL A 154 13.06 -12.93 -15.97
C VAL A 154 13.96 -11.70 -15.67
N LEU A 155 14.02 -11.27 -14.41
CA LEU A 155 14.76 -10.08 -13.98
C LEU A 155 16.19 -10.42 -13.53
N GLU A 156 17.17 -9.64 -13.97
CA GLU A 156 18.53 -9.67 -13.41
C GLU A 156 18.56 -9.11 -11.98
N GLN A 157 19.33 -9.78 -11.11
CA GLN A 157 19.57 -9.33 -9.73
C GLN A 157 20.35 -8.02 -9.73
N ARG A 158 19.75 -6.94 -9.22
CA ARG A 158 20.49 -5.71 -8.89
C ARG A 158 21.11 -5.88 -7.51
N ALA A 159 22.43 -5.67 -7.41
CA ALA A 159 23.16 -5.72 -6.14
C ALA A 159 22.62 -4.67 -5.15
N ILE A 160 22.40 -5.09 -3.90
CA ILE A 160 22.00 -4.21 -2.81
C ILE A 160 23.26 -3.56 -2.26
N ALA A 161 23.16 -2.25 -2.00
CA ALA A 161 24.22 -1.53 -1.35
C ALA A 161 24.23 -1.88 0.15
N THR A 162 25.33 -2.45 0.64
CA THR A 162 25.46 -2.97 2.01
C THR A 162 25.97 -1.94 3.01
N ASP A 163 26.45 -0.78 2.53
CA ASP A 163 26.97 0.28 3.36
C ASP A 163 25.89 1.30 3.77
N TYR A 164 26.02 1.86 4.98
CA TYR A 164 25.07 2.85 5.50
C TYR A 164 25.00 4.11 4.65
N TYR A 165 26.10 4.48 3.98
CA TYR A 165 26.19 5.70 3.17
C TYR A 165 25.36 5.59 1.89
N SER A 166 25.54 4.51 1.14
CA SER A 166 24.75 4.20 -0.06
C SER A 166 23.29 3.93 0.27
N TRP A 167 23.00 3.29 1.41
CA TRP A 167 21.63 3.15 1.90
C TRP A 167 20.98 4.52 2.12
N MET A 168 21.67 5.44 2.82
CA MET A 168 21.16 6.79 3.09
C MET A 168 20.93 7.57 1.79
N LEU A 169 21.88 7.52 0.85
CA LEU A 169 21.72 8.13 -0.47
C LEU A 169 20.53 7.55 -1.23
N GLY A 170 20.36 6.23 -1.18
CA GLY A 170 19.20 5.56 -1.77
C GLY A 170 17.88 6.01 -1.15
N GLN A 171 17.83 6.26 0.16
CA GLN A 171 16.62 6.82 0.79
C GLN A 171 16.34 8.26 0.34
N VAL A 172 17.38 9.09 0.18
CA VAL A 172 17.22 10.44 -0.38
C VAL A 172 16.71 10.38 -1.81
N GLU A 173 17.28 9.50 -2.64
CA GLU A 173 16.83 9.28 -4.02
C GLU A 173 15.37 8.82 -4.07
N ASN A 174 14.98 7.88 -3.22
CA ASN A 174 13.59 7.42 -3.09
C ASN A 174 12.64 8.56 -2.71
N LEU A 175 13.04 9.44 -1.77
CA LEU A 175 12.25 10.62 -1.41
C LEU A 175 12.14 11.62 -2.57
N ILE A 176 13.16 11.73 -3.42
CA ILE A 176 13.10 12.54 -4.65
C ILE A 176 12.14 11.91 -5.65
N TYR A 177 12.20 10.59 -5.87
CA TYR A 177 11.26 9.90 -6.76
C TYR A 177 9.82 10.04 -6.30
N VAL A 178 9.54 9.87 -5.00
CA VAL A 178 8.22 10.09 -4.42
C VAL A 178 7.76 11.53 -4.70
N PHE A 179 8.61 12.53 -4.51
CA PHE A 179 8.27 13.93 -4.83
C PHE A 179 7.90 14.11 -6.31
N CYS A 180 8.72 13.58 -7.22
CA CYS A 180 8.50 13.67 -8.66
C CYS A 180 7.19 12.98 -9.09
N ILE A 181 6.91 11.78 -8.54
CA ILE A 181 5.67 11.05 -8.79
C ILE A 181 4.47 11.86 -8.31
N ILE A 182 4.53 12.45 -7.11
CA ILE A 182 3.45 13.30 -6.58
C ILE A 182 3.22 14.50 -7.49
N CYS A 183 4.28 15.15 -7.96
CA CYS A 183 4.16 16.25 -8.91
C CYS A 183 3.41 15.81 -10.17
N ILE A 184 3.87 14.72 -10.82
CA ILE A 184 3.25 14.19 -12.04
C ILE A 184 1.79 13.81 -11.80
N LEU A 185 1.51 13.14 -10.68
CA LEU A 185 0.17 12.68 -10.31
C LEU A 185 -0.77 13.86 -10.08
N VAL A 186 -0.39 14.85 -9.27
CA VAL A 186 -1.23 16.04 -9.01
C VAL A 186 -1.49 16.83 -10.29
N PHE A 187 -0.46 17.00 -11.14
CA PHE A 187 -0.65 17.66 -12.43
C PHE A 187 -1.61 16.89 -13.34
N SER A 188 -1.41 15.57 -13.46
CA SER A 188 -2.27 14.69 -14.27
C SER A 188 -3.71 14.71 -13.75
N LEU A 189 -3.91 14.64 -12.44
CA LEU A 189 -5.23 14.70 -11.82
C LEU A 189 -5.92 16.04 -12.05
N ASN A 190 -5.21 17.15 -11.86
CA ASN A 190 -5.79 18.47 -12.10
C ASN A 190 -6.11 18.68 -13.59
N PHE A 191 -5.36 18.04 -14.48
CA PHE A 191 -5.73 17.94 -15.90
C PHE A 191 -6.99 17.09 -16.13
N LEU A 192 -7.08 15.89 -15.54
CA LEU A 192 -8.25 15.00 -15.61
C LEU A 192 -9.53 15.67 -15.06
N LYS A 193 -9.42 16.45 -13.97
CA LYS A 193 -10.53 17.25 -13.42
C LYS A 193 -11.01 18.29 -14.44
N LYS A 194 -10.08 18.94 -15.15
CA LYS A 194 -10.40 19.97 -16.14
C LYS A 194 -11.17 19.41 -17.34
N ILE A 195 -10.86 18.17 -17.77
CA ILE A 195 -11.59 17.49 -18.85
C ILE A 195 -12.88 16.79 -18.37
N GLY A 196 -13.21 16.86 -17.07
CA GLY A 196 -14.47 16.35 -16.53
C GLY A 196 -14.49 14.84 -16.24
N VAL A 197 -13.35 14.14 -16.29
CA VAL A 197 -13.27 12.70 -15.97
C VAL A 197 -13.73 12.42 -14.54
N GLU A 198 -13.49 13.34 -13.61
CA GLU A 198 -13.98 13.24 -12.23
C GLU A 198 -15.51 13.05 -12.17
N ASN A 199 -16.27 13.71 -13.06
CA ASN A 199 -17.72 13.57 -13.09
C ASN A 199 -18.17 12.21 -13.62
N LEU A 200 -17.40 11.60 -14.53
CA LEU A 200 -17.66 10.25 -15.01
C LEU A 200 -17.44 9.22 -13.90
N ILE A 201 -16.30 9.31 -13.22
CA ILE A 201 -15.97 8.45 -12.08
C ILE A 201 -17.02 8.59 -10.99
N LYS A 202 -17.45 9.82 -10.68
CA LYS A 202 -18.53 10.07 -9.72
C LYS A 202 -19.84 9.39 -10.10
N ARG A 203 -20.26 9.47 -11.36
CA ARG A 203 -21.49 8.83 -11.82
C ARG A 203 -21.40 7.30 -11.73
N LEU A 204 -20.27 6.71 -12.10
CA LEU A 204 -20.04 5.27 -12.06
C LEU A 204 -20.00 4.74 -10.62
N LEU A 205 -19.30 5.42 -9.71
CA LEU A 205 -19.08 4.96 -8.34
C LEU A 205 -20.20 5.32 -7.37
N LYS A 206 -21.08 6.28 -7.69
CA LYS A 206 -22.14 6.73 -6.77
C LYS A 206 -23.08 5.59 -6.35
N ASN A 207 -23.52 4.77 -7.29
CA ASN A 207 -24.46 3.68 -6.98
C ASN A 207 -23.84 2.56 -6.15
N PRO A 208 -22.67 1.97 -6.52
CA PRO A 208 -22.04 0.95 -5.68
C PRO A 208 -21.68 1.48 -4.29
N LEU A 209 -21.18 2.71 -4.16
CA LEU A 209 -20.85 3.28 -2.85
C LEU A 209 -22.10 3.53 -1.98
N ARG A 210 -23.23 3.91 -2.57
CA ARG A 210 -24.51 4.01 -1.85
C ARG A 210 -25.01 2.64 -1.36
N LEU A 211 -24.84 1.60 -2.17
CA LEU A 211 -25.19 0.23 -1.79
C LEU A 211 -24.34 -0.26 -0.61
N MET A 212 -23.09 0.20 -0.50
CA MET A 212 -22.21 -0.05 0.64
C MET A 212 -22.55 0.78 1.90
N GLY A 213 -23.60 1.61 1.86
CA GLY A 213 -24.04 2.42 3.00
C GLY A 213 -23.28 3.73 3.22
N ILE A 214 -22.46 4.16 2.25
CA ILE A 214 -21.68 5.39 2.35
C ILE A 214 -22.59 6.60 2.10
N SER A 215 -22.55 7.56 3.02
CA SER A 215 -23.38 8.77 2.93
C SER A 215 -23.00 9.63 1.72
N SER A 216 -23.96 10.39 1.17
CA SER A 216 -23.71 11.19 -0.05
C SER A 216 -22.66 12.28 0.15
N SER A 217 -22.42 12.73 1.39
CA SER A 217 -21.32 13.66 1.72
C SER A 217 -19.95 12.98 1.73
N ALA A 218 -19.87 11.72 2.16
CA ALA A 218 -18.64 10.93 2.16
C ALA A 218 -18.26 10.37 0.78
N ILE A 219 -19.25 10.11 -0.08
CA ILE A 219 -19.03 9.57 -1.44
C ILE A 219 -18.03 10.42 -2.24
N ASN A 220 -18.16 11.76 -2.19
CA ASN A 220 -17.22 12.63 -2.90
C ASN A 220 -15.79 12.48 -2.39
N ILE A 221 -15.61 12.24 -1.10
CA ILE A 221 -14.30 12.09 -0.47
C ILE A 221 -13.70 10.72 -0.79
N VAL A 222 -14.51 9.67 -0.73
CA VAL A 222 -14.12 8.31 -1.14
C VAL A 222 -13.72 8.27 -2.60
N ILE A 223 -14.48 8.94 -3.48
CA ILE A 223 -14.15 9.01 -4.90
C ILE A 223 -12.84 9.79 -5.11
N VAL A 224 -12.66 10.91 -4.42
CA VAL A 224 -11.39 11.65 -4.47
C VAL A 224 -10.24 10.77 -3.95
N GLY A 225 -10.44 10.03 -2.86
CA GLY A 225 -9.44 9.09 -2.33
C GLY A 225 -9.14 7.91 -3.24
N LEU A 226 -10.14 7.33 -3.91
CA LEU A 226 -9.97 6.26 -4.90
C LEU A 226 -9.25 6.75 -6.15
N THR A 227 -9.54 7.98 -6.58
CA THR A 227 -8.99 8.53 -7.83
C THR A 227 -7.58 9.08 -7.64
N ILE A 228 -7.30 9.68 -6.48
CA ILE A 228 -6.01 10.30 -6.16
C ILE A 228 -5.09 9.33 -5.41
N GLY A 229 -5.64 8.29 -4.77
CA GLY A 229 -4.94 7.32 -3.93
C GLY A 229 -5.13 7.60 -2.44
N LEU A 230 -5.26 6.55 -1.62
CA LEU A 230 -5.57 6.65 -0.17
C LEU A 230 -4.56 7.47 0.64
N GLN A 231 -3.27 7.45 0.28
CA GLN A 231 -2.27 8.30 0.94
C GLN A 231 -2.54 9.81 0.73
N PHE A 232 -3.21 10.15 -0.37
CA PHE A 232 -3.52 11.53 -0.76
C PHE A 232 -4.95 11.92 -0.35
N GLY A 233 -5.91 11.03 -0.57
CA GLY A 233 -7.27 11.14 -0.03
C GLY A 233 -7.31 11.16 1.50
N GLY A 234 -6.34 10.50 2.15
CA GLY A 234 -6.15 10.47 3.59
C GLY A 234 -5.96 11.86 4.19
N GLY A 235 -5.21 12.75 3.54
CA GLY A 235 -5.07 14.15 3.99
C GLY A 235 -6.40 14.92 3.96
N LEU A 236 -7.20 14.71 2.92
CA LEU A 236 -8.54 15.29 2.79
C LEU A 236 -9.51 14.69 3.82
N LEU A 237 -9.47 13.36 4.01
CA LEU A 237 -10.22 12.63 5.03
C LEU A 237 -9.89 13.12 6.44
N ILE A 238 -8.61 13.35 6.76
CA ILE A 238 -8.17 13.91 8.05
C ILE A 238 -8.78 15.30 8.26
N LYS A 239 -8.72 16.16 7.24
CA LYS A 239 -9.26 17.53 7.31
C LYS A 239 -10.78 17.52 7.55
N GLU A 240 -11.51 16.66 6.83
CA GLU A 240 -12.97 16.57 6.95
C GLU A 240 -13.45 15.80 8.18
N ALA A 241 -12.70 14.78 8.62
CA ALA A 241 -12.96 14.12 9.91
C ALA A 241 -12.82 15.10 11.08
N LYS A 242 -11.84 16.02 11.01
CA LYS A 242 -11.65 17.08 12.00
C LYS A 242 -12.66 18.21 11.89
N SER A 243 -13.24 18.45 10.71
CA SER A 243 -14.31 19.46 10.51
C SER A 243 -15.67 18.99 11.03
N GLY A 244 -15.84 17.69 11.30
CA GLY A 244 -17.08 17.09 11.78
C GLY A 244 -18.14 16.88 10.69
N SER A 245 -17.78 17.08 9.42
CA SER A 245 -18.71 17.01 8.28
C SER A 245 -19.12 15.57 7.89
N ILE A 246 -18.47 14.55 8.46
CA ILE A 246 -18.67 13.14 8.12
C ILE A 246 -18.96 12.30 9.38
N ASN A 247 -19.93 11.38 9.28
CA ASN A 247 -20.20 10.40 10.33
C ASN A 247 -19.10 9.32 10.43
N LYS A 248 -18.86 8.81 11.65
CA LYS A 248 -17.80 7.82 11.95
C LYS A 248 -17.88 6.55 11.10
N GLN A 249 -19.10 6.10 10.77
CA GLN A 249 -19.30 4.91 9.93
C GLN A 249 -18.81 5.14 8.50
N SER A 250 -19.02 6.32 7.92
CA SER A 250 -18.48 6.59 6.59
C SER A 250 -16.97 6.74 6.62
N ILE A 251 -16.39 7.36 7.66
CA ILE A 251 -14.92 7.42 7.84
C ILE A 251 -14.32 6.01 7.89
N LEU A 252 -15.00 5.06 8.52
CA LEU A 252 -14.56 3.67 8.62
C LEU A 252 -14.62 2.91 7.28
N LEU A 253 -15.64 3.20 6.47
CA LEU A 253 -15.90 2.56 5.17
C LEU A 253 -15.15 3.22 4.00
N SER A 254 -14.49 4.36 4.24
CA SER A 254 -13.73 5.15 3.26
C SER A 254 -12.31 4.65 3.12
#